data_AF-A0A5E4EKS3-F1
#
_entry.id   AF-A0A5E4EKS3-F1
#
_cell.length_a   1.000
_cell.length_b   1.000
_cell.length_c   1.000
_cell.angle_alpha   90.00
_cell.angle_beta   90.00
_cell.angle_gamma   90.00
#
_symmetry.space_group_name_H-M   'P 1'
#
loop_
_entity.id
_entity.type
_entity.pdbx_description
1 polymer ?
#
loop_
_entity_poly.entity_id
_entity_poly.type
_entity_poly.pdbx_seq_one_letter_code
_entity_poly.pdbx_strand_id
1 'polypeptide(L)'
;MMISQFRWSAAVHIERGRFPHDVVPVNNNCLEPSPFKFSHQATQIQCTFHSSHTSGTEKKKKKKKLIHPLAYSSSYYYYRKTPEKLRNYMGSQGSEEGGSLLKKPRFLCLHGFRTSGEIMKKQVGKWPESVLQKLDLVYLDGPFPALGKSDVEGIFDPPYYEWFQFNKEFSEYTNFDKCLEYIEDYIIKQGPFDGLVGFSQGAILSAALPGLQTKGVALTKVPKIKFLIIIGGAKFKSPAVAVDAYASPIECPSLHFLGETDFLKPYGLELLEHCVEPTIIHHPKGHTVPRLDEKGLETMMSFIDKIQKALTEKDQQ
;
A
#
# COMPACT_ATOMS: atom_id res chain seq x y z
N MET A 1 -24.66 -54.12 -15.33
CA MET A 1 -23.93 -54.53 -16.56
C MET A 1 -24.09 -53.43 -17.60
N MET A 2 -22.96 -53.07 -18.22
CA MET A 2 -22.79 -52.32 -19.49
C MET A 2 -23.21 -50.84 -19.53
N ILE A 3 -22.29 -49.87 -19.63
CA ILE A 3 -21.38 -49.40 -20.71
C ILE A 3 -21.92 -48.06 -21.23
N SER A 4 -21.16 -46.97 -21.07
CA SER A 4 -20.69 -46.21 -22.23
C SER A 4 -19.51 -45.32 -21.83
N GLN A 5 -18.42 -45.49 -22.56
CA GLN A 5 -17.24 -44.63 -22.56
C GLN A 5 -17.53 -43.41 -23.43
N PHE A 6 -17.04 -42.23 -23.07
CA PHE A 6 -16.58 -41.25 -24.05
C PHE A 6 -15.40 -40.45 -23.46
N ARG A 7 -14.22 -40.67 -24.05
CA ARG A 7 -13.04 -39.81 -23.92
C ARG A 7 -13.17 -38.68 -24.93
N TRP A 8 -12.86 -37.45 -24.53
CA TRP A 8 -12.41 -36.40 -25.44
C TRP A 8 -11.08 -35.85 -24.92
N SER A 9 -10.04 -36.10 -25.70
CA SER A 9 -8.74 -35.43 -25.63
C SER A 9 -8.79 -34.26 -26.60
N ALA A 10 -8.47 -33.05 -26.14
CA ALA A 10 -8.15 -31.93 -27.02
C ALA A 10 -6.76 -31.41 -26.62
N ALA A 11 -5.78 -31.77 -27.44
CA ALA A 11 -4.46 -31.18 -27.43
C ALA A 11 -4.56 -29.77 -28.02
N VAL A 12 -4.04 -28.75 -27.32
CA VAL A 12 -3.87 -27.41 -27.87
C VAL A 12 -2.47 -27.35 -28.48
N HIS A 13 -2.44 -27.28 -29.81
CA HIS A 13 -1.25 -26.98 -30.61
C HIS A 13 -0.86 -25.51 -30.39
N ILE A 14 0.40 -25.26 -30.08
CA ILE A 14 1.01 -23.93 -30.02
C ILE A 14 1.56 -23.63 -31.43
N GLU A 15 0.87 -22.77 -32.18
CA GLU A 15 1.44 -22.13 -33.37
C GLU A 15 2.05 -20.77 -33.00
N ARG A 16 3.35 -20.62 -33.35
CA ARG A 16 4.07 -19.35 -33.31
C ARG A 16 3.73 -18.56 -34.58
N GLY A 17 3.14 -17.38 -34.43
CA GLY A 17 2.79 -16.50 -35.55
C GLY A 17 2.82 -15.01 -35.20
N ARG A 18 3.90 -14.36 -35.66
CA ARG A 18 4.09 -12.95 -36.09
C ARG A 18 3.11 -11.84 -35.66
N PHE A 19 3.72 -10.75 -35.18
CA PHE A 19 3.19 -9.39 -35.02
C PHE A 19 2.52 -8.82 -36.28
N PRO A 20 1.49 -7.98 -36.09
CA PRO A 20 1.32 -6.77 -36.88
C PRO A 20 1.44 -5.51 -36.02
N HIS A 21 2.30 -4.60 -36.46
CA HIS A 21 2.25 -3.19 -36.10
C HIS A 21 0.95 -2.61 -36.65
N ASP A 22 0.17 -1.91 -35.83
CA ASP A 22 -0.60 -0.71 -36.21
C ASP A 22 -1.20 -0.06 -34.96
N VAL A 23 -0.63 1.10 -34.59
CA VAL A 23 -1.13 1.98 -33.52
C VAL A 23 -2.13 2.94 -34.18
N VAL A 24 -3.42 2.79 -33.87
CA VAL A 24 -4.44 3.77 -34.26
C VAL A 24 -4.55 4.83 -33.15
N PRO A 25 -4.40 6.14 -33.45
CA PRO A 25 -4.53 7.19 -32.44
C PRO A 25 -5.99 7.43 -32.07
N VAL A 26 -6.31 7.40 -30.78
CA VAL A 26 -7.62 7.82 -30.26
C VAL A 26 -7.66 9.34 -30.18
N ASN A 27 -8.65 9.91 -30.84
CA ASN A 27 -8.87 11.34 -31.00
C ASN A 27 -9.27 11.99 -29.66
N ASN A 28 -8.54 13.03 -29.24
CA ASN A 28 -8.83 13.83 -28.05
C ASN A 28 -10.02 14.77 -28.33
N ASN A 29 -11.20 14.40 -27.85
CA ASN A 29 -12.29 15.35 -27.59
C ASN A 29 -12.67 15.26 -26.11
N CYS A 30 -12.02 16.11 -25.30
CA CYS A 30 -12.38 16.34 -23.92
C CYS A 30 -13.73 17.07 -23.86
N LEU A 31 -14.80 16.36 -23.51
CA LEU A 31 -15.98 16.98 -22.92
C LEU A 31 -15.66 17.19 -21.43
N GLU A 32 -15.65 18.45 -20.98
CA GLU A 32 -15.54 18.76 -19.56
C GLU A 32 -16.72 18.14 -18.79
N PRO A 33 -16.48 17.40 -17.69
CA PRO A 33 -17.56 16.96 -16.84
C PRO A 33 -18.01 18.09 -15.90
N SER A 34 -19.32 18.36 -15.96
CA SER A 34 -20.12 19.08 -14.97
C SER A 34 -19.79 18.67 -13.52
N PRO A 35 -19.73 19.62 -12.56
CA PRO A 35 -19.38 19.33 -11.18
C PRO A 35 -20.54 18.65 -10.43
N PHE A 36 -20.35 17.38 -10.07
CA PHE A 36 -21.15 16.74 -9.04
C PHE A 36 -20.73 17.27 -7.66
N LYS A 37 -21.66 17.93 -6.96
CA LYS A 37 -21.44 18.52 -5.64
C LYS A 37 -21.36 17.41 -4.57
N PHE A 38 -20.20 17.24 -3.95
CA PHE A 38 -20.10 16.60 -2.64
C PHE A 38 -20.51 17.61 -1.58
N SER A 39 -21.63 17.37 -0.88
CA SER A 39 -22.02 18.13 0.31
C SER A 39 -21.05 17.83 1.45
N HIS A 40 -20.02 18.65 1.60
CA HIS A 40 -19.23 18.70 2.83
C HIS A 40 -20.02 19.48 3.88
N GLN A 41 -20.66 18.80 4.83
CA GLN A 41 -20.87 19.40 6.14
C GLN A 41 -19.61 19.15 6.97
N ALA A 42 -18.64 20.04 6.83
CA ALA A 42 -17.55 20.17 7.78
C ALA A 42 -18.03 21.11 8.90
N THR A 43 -18.30 20.54 10.07
CA THR A 43 -18.48 21.26 11.33
C THR A 43 -17.17 22.00 11.63
N GLN A 44 -17.18 23.33 11.43
CA GLN A 44 -16.10 24.20 11.89
C GLN A 44 -16.13 24.27 13.41
N ILE A 45 -15.12 23.72 14.07
CA ILE A 45 -14.73 24.15 15.41
C ILE A 45 -13.83 25.37 15.22
N GLN A 46 -14.37 26.55 15.52
CA GLN A 46 -13.61 27.81 15.56
C GLN A 46 -12.68 27.79 16.79
N CYS A 47 -11.37 27.80 16.56
CA CYS A 47 -10.43 28.36 17.52
C CYS A 47 -10.12 29.80 17.09
N THR A 48 -10.58 30.74 17.91
CA THR A 48 -10.35 32.18 17.79
C THR A 48 -8.91 32.51 18.19
N PHE A 49 -8.19 33.20 17.31
CA PHE A 49 -7.06 34.05 17.70
C PHE A 49 -7.25 35.42 17.07
N HIS A 50 -7.32 36.44 17.92
CA HIS A 50 -7.39 37.85 17.55
C HIS A 50 -6.01 38.35 17.10
N SER A 51 -5.93 39.02 15.95
CA SER A 51 -5.13 40.24 15.83
C SER A 51 -5.62 41.11 14.68
N SER A 52 -5.72 42.40 14.97
CA SER A 52 -6.28 43.52 14.23
C SER A 52 -5.50 43.98 12.99
N HIS A 53 -6.26 44.48 11.99
CA HIS A 53 -6.01 45.60 11.06
C HIS A 53 -4.64 45.67 10.32
N THR A 54 -4.56 45.74 8.99
CA THR A 54 -5.09 46.80 8.11
C THR A 54 -4.99 46.40 6.62
N SER A 55 -5.82 47.07 5.82
CA SER A 55 -6.04 47.02 4.38
C SER A 55 -4.83 47.38 3.49
N GLY A 56 -4.78 46.81 2.28
CA GLY A 56 -3.92 47.32 1.19
C GLY A 56 -3.95 46.45 -0.06
N THR A 57 -4.74 46.89 -1.05
CA THR A 57 -4.91 46.33 -2.39
C THR A 57 -3.64 46.34 -3.25
N GLU A 58 -3.39 45.31 -4.06
CA GLU A 58 -3.10 45.47 -5.51
C GLU A 58 -2.98 44.12 -6.25
N LYS A 59 -3.81 43.96 -7.28
CA LYS A 59 -3.77 42.85 -8.24
C LYS A 59 -2.70 43.12 -9.30
N LYS A 60 -1.63 42.33 -9.35
CA LYS A 60 -0.74 42.26 -10.52
C LYS A 60 -1.02 40.99 -11.34
N LYS A 61 -1.76 41.18 -12.45
CA LYS A 61 -1.87 40.22 -13.56
C LYS A 61 -0.48 40.02 -14.18
N LYS A 62 0.11 38.83 -14.04
CA LYS A 62 1.24 38.39 -14.88
C LYS A 62 0.71 37.48 -15.98
N LYS A 63 0.81 37.96 -17.22
CA LYS A 63 0.64 37.18 -18.46
C LYS A 63 1.62 35.99 -18.43
N LYS A 64 1.12 34.75 -18.47
CA LYS A 64 1.96 33.58 -18.80
C LYS A 64 1.93 33.37 -20.30
N LYS A 65 3.13 33.29 -20.89
CA LYS A 65 3.38 32.98 -22.29
C LYS A 65 2.83 31.59 -22.62
N LEU A 66 2.19 31.52 -23.78
CA LEU A 66 1.81 30.30 -24.49
C LEU A 66 3.10 29.61 -24.99
N ILE A 67 3.31 28.34 -24.64
CA ILE A 67 4.32 27.47 -25.27
C ILE A 67 3.70 26.09 -25.45
N HIS A 68 3.45 25.71 -26.70
CA HIS A 68 3.46 24.32 -27.19
C HIS A 68 4.74 24.22 -28.06
N PRO A 69 5.44 23.06 -28.17
CA PRO A 69 4.85 21.79 -28.62
C PRO A 69 5.42 20.49 -28.00
N LEU A 70 4.78 19.39 -28.40
CA LEU A 70 5.10 17.97 -28.30
C LEU A 70 6.59 17.60 -28.22
N ALA A 71 6.94 16.68 -27.31
CA ALA A 71 7.85 15.56 -27.54
C ALA A 71 7.79 14.59 -26.35
N TYR A 72 7.12 13.46 -26.55
CA TYR A 72 7.27 12.27 -25.72
C TYR A 72 8.66 11.69 -26.04
N SER A 73 9.56 11.68 -25.07
CA SER A 73 10.82 10.94 -25.17
C SER A 73 11.07 10.25 -23.84
N SER A 74 11.09 8.93 -23.94
CA SER A 74 11.69 7.99 -23.01
C SER A 74 13.04 8.50 -22.47
N SER A 75 13.35 8.06 -21.24
CA SER A 75 14.66 8.04 -20.59
C SER A 75 14.89 9.08 -19.49
N TYR A 76 15.40 8.56 -18.37
CA TYR A 76 16.01 9.21 -17.19
C TYR A 76 15.08 9.54 -16.02
N TYR A 77 14.64 8.50 -15.29
CA TYR A 77 14.50 8.62 -13.84
C TYR A 77 15.87 8.44 -13.19
N TYR A 78 16.45 9.55 -12.73
CA TYR A 78 17.67 9.56 -11.94
C TYR A 78 17.39 8.91 -10.57
N TYR A 79 17.96 7.72 -10.35
CA TYR A 79 18.19 7.19 -9.02
C TYR A 79 19.12 8.14 -8.26
N ARG A 80 18.60 8.76 -7.21
CA ARG A 80 19.43 9.51 -6.26
C ARG A 80 20.23 8.49 -5.44
N LYS A 81 21.50 8.28 -5.82
CA LYS A 81 22.49 7.57 -4.99
C LYS A 81 22.56 8.24 -3.62
N THR A 82 22.19 7.53 -2.57
CA THR A 82 22.67 7.82 -1.22
C THR A 82 24.15 7.45 -1.16
N PRO A 83 25.05 8.32 -0.66
CA PRO A 83 26.46 7.99 -0.53
C PRO A 83 26.68 6.91 0.53
N GLU A 84 27.33 5.81 0.13
CA GLU A 84 28.04 4.91 1.04
C GLU A 84 29.08 5.72 1.84
N LYS A 85 28.77 6.03 3.10
CA LYS A 85 29.78 6.44 4.10
C LYS A 85 29.18 6.33 5.50
N LEU A 86 29.17 5.12 6.04
CA LEU A 86 29.21 4.84 7.48
C LEU A 86 29.38 3.32 7.70
N ARG A 87 30.50 2.78 7.23
CA ARG A 87 31.02 1.49 7.69
C ARG A 87 32.53 1.64 7.79
N ASN A 88 32.97 2.16 8.93
CA ASN A 88 34.31 2.01 9.51
C ASN A 88 34.36 2.84 10.80
N TYR A 89 33.94 2.23 11.90
CA TYR A 89 34.42 2.57 13.24
C TYR A 89 34.32 1.31 14.09
N MET A 90 35.37 0.47 14.03
CA MET A 90 35.62 -0.55 15.04
C MET A 90 36.74 -0.01 15.93
N GLY A 91 36.53 -0.04 17.24
CA GLY A 91 37.61 0.09 18.22
C GLY A 91 37.31 0.94 19.44
N SER A 92 36.44 0.46 20.33
CA SER A 92 36.63 0.66 21.78
C SER A 92 35.90 -0.45 22.53
N GLN A 93 36.67 -1.17 23.33
CA GLN A 93 36.25 -2.29 24.16
C GLN A 93 35.17 -1.88 25.17
N GLY A 94 34.20 -2.77 25.40
CA GLY A 94 33.17 -2.65 26.42
C GLY A 94 32.29 -3.88 26.47
N SER A 95 32.61 -4.79 27.40
CA SER A 95 31.80 -5.86 28.01
C SER A 95 30.70 -6.53 27.17
N GLU A 96 30.96 -7.79 26.83
CA GLU A 96 29.96 -8.77 26.39
C GLU A 96 28.91 -9.02 27.50
N GLU A 97 27.71 -8.48 27.32
CA GLU A 97 26.50 -9.11 27.84
C GLU A 97 25.82 -9.82 26.66
N GLY A 98 25.92 -11.15 26.63
CA GLY A 98 25.30 -12.03 25.66
C GLY A 98 23.79 -12.13 25.82
N GLY A 99 23.09 -10.99 25.69
CA GLY A 99 21.66 -10.98 25.43
C GLY A 99 21.45 -11.23 23.93
N SER A 100 20.85 -12.35 23.56
CA SER A 100 20.27 -12.52 22.23
C SER A 100 19.27 -11.37 21.99
N LEU A 101 19.70 -10.31 21.31
CA LEU A 101 18.81 -9.25 20.86
C LEU A 101 17.81 -9.88 19.90
N LEU A 102 16.61 -10.18 20.39
CA LEU A 102 15.51 -10.70 19.57
C LEU A 102 15.35 -9.78 18.36
N LYS A 103 15.55 -10.34 17.18
CA LYS A 103 15.45 -9.60 15.92
C LYS A 103 14.03 -9.05 15.79
N LYS A 104 13.91 -7.73 15.57
CA LYS A 104 12.61 -7.10 15.38
C LYS A 104 11.93 -7.69 14.14
N PRO A 105 10.64 -8.05 14.21
CA PRO A 105 9.87 -8.42 13.03
C PRO A 105 9.93 -7.30 12.00
N ARG A 106 10.22 -7.65 10.75
CA ARG A 106 10.46 -6.67 9.70
C ARG A 106 9.29 -6.59 8.73
N PHE A 107 8.74 -5.40 8.55
CA PHE A 107 7.59 -5.16 7.71
C PHE A 107 7.90 -4.21 6.54
N LEU A 108 7.38 -4.55 5.37
CA LEU A 108 7.32 -3.65 4.24
C LEU A 108 6.01 -2.85 4.30
N CYS A 109 6.12 -1.53 4.36
CA CYS A 109 5.01 -0.60 4.49
C CYS A 109 4.59 -0.05 3.12
N LEU A 110 3.35 -0.30 2.73
CA LEU A 110 2.73 0.13 1.46
C LEU A 110 1.74 1.27 1.71
N HIS A 111 2.05 2.45 1.17
CA HIS A 111 1.29 3.68 1.41
C HIS A 111 -0.07 3.72 0.69
N GLY A 112 -0.90 4.72 1.01
CA GLY A 112 -2.22 4.92 0.40
C GLY A 112 -2.17 5.56 -0.98
N PHE A 113 -3.29 5.57 -1.70
CA PHE A 113 -3.41 6.15 -3.04
C PHE A 113 -2.96 7.61 -3.05
N ARG A 114 -2.08 7.96 -4.01
CA ARG A 114 -1.51 9.31 -4.17
C ARG A 114 -0.87 9.85 -2.89
N THR A 115 -0.14 9.02 -2.19
CA THR A 115 0.74 9.42 -1.07
C THR A 115 2.16 8.92 -1.32
N SER A 116 2.99 8.78 -0.30
CA SER A 116 4.35 8.26 -0.42
C SER A 116 4.75 7.48 0.83
N GLY A 117 5.84 6.73 0.74
CA GLY A 117 6.44 6.03 1.88
C GLY A 117 6.79 7.00 3.00
N GLU A 118 7.34 8.17 2.68
CA GLU A 118 7.64 9.22 3.69
C GLU A 118 6.38 9.79 4.36
N ILE A 119 5.27 9.91 3.63
CA ILE A 119 3.99 10.33 4.22
C ILE A 119 3.45 9.24 5.15
N MET A 120 3.48 7.98 4.72
CA MET A 120 3.06 6.86 5.57
C MET A 120 3.95 6.75 6.82
N LYS A 121 5.25 7.00 6.72
CA LYS A 121 6.17 7.06 7.86
C LYS A 121 5.76 8.11 8.88
N LYS A 122 5.42 9.32 8.43
CA LYS A 122 4.90 10.39 9.32
C LYS A 122 3.54 10.00 9.95
N GLN A 123 2.69 9.31 9.20
CA GLN A 123 1.38 8.86 9.68
C GLN A 123 1.48 7.75 10.74
N VAL A 124 2.30 6.74 10.49
CA VAL A 124 2.57 5.62 11.41
C VAL A 124 3.40 6.08 12.61
N GLY A 125 4.27 7.09 12.45
CA GLY A 125 5.00 7.74 13.54
C GLY A 125 4.12 8.42 14.61
N LYS A 126 2.79 8.41 14.44
CA LYS A 126 1.82 8.83 15.47
C LYS A 126 1.57 7.74 16.53
N TRP A 127 1.99 6.50 16.28
CA TRP A 127 1.88 5.40 17.24
C TRP A 127 2.89 5.56 18.39
N PRO A 128 2.62 4.99 19.57
CA PRO A 128 3.52 5.07 20.71
C PRO A 128 4.89 4.46 20.41
N GLU A 129 5.94 5.04 21.01
CA GLU A 129 7.31 4.56 20.85
C GLU A 129 7.48 3.10 21.30
N SER A 130 6.70 2.65 22.29
CA SER A 130 6.66 1.26 22.74
C SER A 130 6.24 0.26 21.64
N VAL A 131 5.46 0.71 20.66
CA VAL A 131 5.10 -0.06 19.47
C VAL A 131 6.20 0.06 18.41
N LEU A 132 6.62 1.28 18.09
CA LEU A 132 7.58 1.55 17.02
C LEU A 132 8.93 0.88 17.29
N GLN A 133 9.41 0.86 18.53
CA GLN A 133 10.68 0.21 18.88
C GLN A 133 10.64 -1.31 18.77
N LYS A 134 9.46 -1.95 18.69
CA LYS A 134 9.34 -3.40 18.55
C LYS A 134 9.30 -3.88 17.09
N LEU A 135 9.15 -2.98 16.13
CA LEU A 135 9.02 -3.30 14.71
C LEU A 135 10.17 -2.68 13.89
N ASP A 136 10.63 -3.38 12.86
CA ASP A 136 11.47 -2.79 11.81
C ASP A 136 10.58 -2.45 10.61
N LEU A 137 10.29 -1.17 10.39
CA LEU A 137 9.34 -0.69 9.39
C LEU A 137 10.07 -0.04 8.21
N VAL A 138 9.94 -0.63 7.03
CA VAL A 138 10.54 -0.12 5.78
C VAL A 138 9.46 0.46 4.89
N TYR A 139 9.51 1.76 4.63
CA TYR A 139 8.50 2.48 3.86
C TYR A 139 8.90 2.59 2.39
N LEU A 140 8.09 2.02 1.51
CA LEU A 140 8.36 1.96 0.07
C LEU A 140 7.45 2.93 -0.68
N ASP A 141 8.02 3.71 -1.60
CA ASP A 141 7.27 4.48 -2.58
C ASP A 141 6.72 3.58 -3.69
N GLY A 142 5.47 3.83 -4.08
CA GLY A 142 4.83 3.18 -5.22
C GLY A 142 5.55 3.50 -6.53
N PRO A 143 5.52 2.59 -7.51
CA PRO A 143 6.32 2.72 -8.74
C PRO A 143 5.79 3.78 -9.72
N PHE A 144 4.53 4.21 -9.59
CA PHE A 144 3.93 5.15 -10.53
C PHE A 144 3.73 6.51 -9.90
N PRO A 145 4.25 7.60 -10.49
CA PRO A 145 3.88 8.95 -10.06
C PRO A 145 2.36 9.16 -10.14
N ALA A 146 1.80 9.89 -9.17
CA ALA A 146 0.39 10.22 -9.16
C ALA A 146 -0.01 11.02 -10.42
N LEU A 147 -1.05 10.56 -11.13
CA LEU A 147 -1.53 11.20 -12.37
C LEU A 147 -2.57 12.29 -12.13
N GLY A 148 -3.01 12.45 -10.89
CA GLY A 148 -3.99 13.47 -10.52
C GLY A 148 -3.80 13.97 -9.11
N LYS A 149 -4.77 14.77 -8.65
CA LYS A 149 -4.74 15.43 -7.36
C LYS A 149 -4.65 14.43 -6.21
N SER A 150 -3.81 14.72 -5.22
CA SER A 150 -3.80 14.00 -3.95
C SER A 150 -4.69 14.69 -2.91
N ASP A 151 -5.41 13.89 -2.12
CA ASP A 151 -6.22 14.38 -0.99
C ASP A 151 -5.37 14.90 0.17
N VAL A 152 -4.07 14.62 0.16
CA VAL A 152 -3.12 15.12 1.17
C VAL A 152 -2.37 16.39 0.75
N GLU A 153 -2.67 16.94 -0.43
CA GLU A 153 -2.12 18.22 -0.89
C GLU A 153 -2.41 19.36 0.10
N GLY A 154 -1.39 20.17 0.38
CA GLY A 154 -1.46 21.25 1.37
C GLY A 154 -1.29 20.81 2.82
N ILE A 155 -1.28 19.49 3.09
CA ILE A 155 -0.92 18.91 4.40
C ILE A 155 0.47 18.27 4.32
N PHE A 156 0.75 17.55 3.23
CA PHE A 156 2.04 16.91 2.98
C PHE A 156 2.57 17.35 1.61
N ASP A 157 3.87 17.60 1.52
CA ASP A 157 4.52 17.96 0.27
C ASP A 157 4.66 16.75 -0.68
N PRO A 158 4.62 16.97 -2.02
CA PRO A 158 4.93 15.95 -3.02
C PRO A 158 6.42 15.51 -2.95
N PRO A 159 6.82 14.40 -3.63
CA PRO A 159 6.08 13.63 -4.63
C PRO A 159 5.02 12.67 -4.04
N TYR A 160 4.03 12.35 -4.88
CA TYR A 160 3.00 11.37 -4.61
C TYR A 160 3.05 10.25 -5.64
N TYR A 161 2.68 9.05 -5.21
CA TYR A 161 2.74 7.84 -6.00
C TYR A 161 1.45 7.01 -5.87
N GLU A 162 1.29 6.09 -6.81
CA GLU A 162 0.22 5.12 -6.89
C GLU A 162 0.86 3.74 -7.08
N TRP A 163 0.27 2.72 -6.45
CA TRP A 163 0.73 1.34 -6.66
C TRP A 163 0.32 0.83 -8.03
N PHE A 164 -0.90 1.14 -8.44
CA PHE A 164 -1.50 0.85 -9.74
C PHE A 164 -2.66 1.83 -9.96
N GLN A 165 -3.09 2.01 -11.21
CA GLN A 165 -4.25 2.83 -11.55
C GLN A 165 -5.52 1.97 -11.62
N PHE A 166 -6.68 2.58 -11.43
CA PHE A 166 -7.99 1.91 -11.52
C PHE A 166 -9.02 2.79 -12.23
N ASN A 167 -10.00 2.16 -12.89
CA ASN A 167 -11.17 2.86 -13.42
C ASN A 167 -12.12 3.28 -12.29
N LYS A 168 -13.11 4.14 -12.58
CA LYS A 168 -14.03 4.69 -11.55
C LYS A 168 -14.83 3.60 -10.83
N GLU A 169 -15.09 2.49 -11.51
CA GLU A 169 -15.85 1.35 -11.02
C GLU A 169 -14.97 0.38 -10.20
N PHE A 170 -13.65 0.60 -10.17
CA PHE A 170 -12.64 -0.25 -9.52
C PHE A 170 -12.63 -1.70 -10.05
N SER A 171 -13.14 -1.94 -11.24
CA SER A 171 -13.23 -3.26 -11.88
C SER A 171 -12.03 -3.58 -12.76
N GLU A 172 -11.28 -2.57 -13.19
CA GLU A 172 -10.12 -2.69 -14.07
C GLU A 172 -8.91 -1.98 -13.46
N TYR A 173 -7.75 -2.63 -13.54
CA TYR A 173 -6.50 -2.12 -12.98
C TYR A 173 -5.44 -2.01 -14.08
N THR A 174 -4.85 -0.83 -14.20
CA THR A 174 -3.74 -0.59 -15.14
C THR A 174 -2.43 -0.64 -14.37
N ASN A 175 -1.41 -1.27 -14.97
CA ASN A 175 -0.07 -1.50 -14.40
C ASN A 175 -0.03 -2.37 -13.13
N PHE A 176 -1.07 -3.17 -12.88
CA PHE A 176 -1.12 -4.02 -11.69
C PHE A 176 -0.04 -5.10 -11.70
N ASP A 177 0.19 -5.75 -12.84
CA ASP A 177 1.29 -6.69 -13.07
C ASP A 177 2.66 -6.05 -12.75
N LYS A 178 2.89 -4.83 -13.24
CA LYS A 178 4.13 -4.07 -12.99
C LYS A 178 4.31 -3.68 -11.54
N CYS A 179 3.22 -3.41 -10.83
CA CYS A 179 3.25 -3.22 -9.37
C CYS A 179 3.71 -4.49 -8.64
N LEU A 180 3.16 -5.65 -9.00
CA LEU A 180 3.52 -6.92 -8.39
C LEU A 180 4.99 -7.27 -8.65
N GLU A 181 5.46 -7.09 -9.89
CA GLU A 181 6.88 -7.24 -10.26
C GLU A 181 7.78 -6.34 -9.41
N TYR A 182 7.42 -5.05 -9.27
CA TYR A 182 8.20 -4.07 -8.52
C TYR A 182 8.33 -4.44 -7.03
N ILE A 183 7.24 -4.88 -6.39
CA ILE A 183 7.27 -5.31 -4.99
C ILE A 183 8.09 -6.59 -4.82
N GLU A 184 7.93 -7.59 -5.69
CA GLU A 184 8.75 -8.82 -5.67
C GLU A 184 10.24 -8.46 -5.76
N ASP A 185 10.60 -7.62 -6.72
CA ASP A 185 11.96 -7.15 -6.94
C ASP A 185 12.55 -6.44 -5.72
N TYR A 186 11.75 -5.62 -5.05
CA TYR A 186 12.17 -4.94 -3.83
C TYR A 186 12.39 -5.92 -2.68
N ILE A 187 11.48 -6.89 -2.49
CA ILE A 187 11.60 -7.92 -1.46
C ILE A 187 12.83 -8.80 -1.71
N ILE A 188 13.15 -9.14 -2.96
CA ILE A 188 14.39 -9.86 -3.31
C ILE A 188 15.62 -9.06 -2.88
N LYS A 189 15.66 -7.76 -3.20
CA LYS A 189 16.85 -6.92 -2.99
C LYS A 189 17.05 -6.49 -1.54
N GLN A 190 15.96 -6.26 -0.82
CA GLN A 190 15.98 -5.60 0.49
C GLN A 190 15.42 -6.47 1.61
N GLY A 191 14.87 -7.65 1.30
CA GLY A 191 14.32 -8.57 2.29
C GLY A 191 15.38 -9.32 3.11
N PRO A 192 14.99 -10.34 3.89
CA PRO A 192 13.61 -10.82 4.03
C PRO A 192 12.72 -9.84 4.80
N PHE A 193 11.41 -9.93 4.53
CA PHE A 193 10.34 -9.28 5.27
C PHE A 193 9.44 -10.36 5.89
N ASP A 194 9.04 -10.19 7.14
CA ASP A 194 8.13 -11.09 7.84
C ASP A 194 6.67 -10.77 7.52
N GLY A 195 6.36 -9.52 7.21
CA GLY A 195 4.99 -9.10 6.93
C GLY A 195 4.86 -7.83 6.13
N LEU A 196 3.61 -7.43 5.90
CA LEU A 196 3.25 -6.19 5.22
C LEU A 196 2.42 -5.30 6.15
N VAL A 197 2.68 -4.00 6.11
CA VAL A 197 1.76 -2.98 6.62
C VAL A 197 1.18 -2.24 5.44
N GLY A 198 -0.13 -2.14 5.33
CA GLY A 198 -0.77 -1.41 4.24
C GLY A 198 -1.73 -0.35 4.75
N PHE A 199 -1.77 0.81 4.08
CA PHE A 199 -2.84 1.80 4.26
C PHE A 199 -3.63 2.00 2.96
N SER A 200 -4.96 2.03 3.02
CA SER A 200 -5.84 2.33 1.87
C SER A 200 -5.53 1.43 0.64
N GLN A 201 -5.10 1.99 -0.49
CA GLN A 201 -4.64 1.21 -1.66
C GLN A 201 -3.54 0.20 -1.30
N GLY A 202 -2.56 0.58 -0.45
CA GLY A 202 -1.54 -0.33 0.04
C GLY A 202 -2.09 -1.41 0.99
N ALA A 203 -3.21 -1.15 1.67
CA ALA A 203 -3.92 -2.13 2.49
C ALA A 203 -4.67 -3.16 1.62
N ILE A 204 -5.37 -2.69 0.58
CA ILE A 204 -6.03 -3.54 -0.42
C ILE A 204 -5.01 -4.48 -1.08
N LEU A 205 -3.86 -3.92 -1.48
CA LEU A 205 -2.76 -4.68 -2.05
C LEU A 205 -2.18 -5.69 -1.06
N SER A 206 -1.81 -5.24 0.14
CA SER A 206 -1.26 -6.11 1.20
C SER A 206 -2.16 -7.29 1.54
N ALA A 207 -3.48 -7.09 1.59
CA ALA A 207 -4.44 -8.14 1.91
C ALA A 207 -4.58 -9.20 0.81
N ALA A 208 -4.39 -8.83 -0.45
CA ALA A 208 -4.51 -9.74 -1.59
C ALA A 208 -3.24 -10.57 -1.84
N LEU A 209 -2.07 -10.01 -1.52
CA LEU A 209 -0.78 -10.60 -1.85
C LEU A 209 -0.57 -12.02 -1.31
N PRO A 210 -1.00 -12.42 -0.09
CA PRO A 210 -0.87 -13.81 0.36
C PRO A 210 -1.64 -14.81 -0.50
N GLY A 211 -2.86 -14.47 -0.92
CA GLY A 211 -3.68 -15.32 -1.79
C GLY A 211 -3.09 -15.41 -3.19
N LEU A 212 -2.69 -14.27 -3.76
CA LEU A 212 -2.00 -14.22 -5.06
C LEU A 212 -0.67 -15.01 -5.03
N GLN A 213 0.06 -14.97 -3.92
CA GLN A 213 1.28 -15.74 -3.73
C GLN A 213 1.00 -17.24 -3.67
N THR A 214 -0.06 -17.64 -2.96
CA THR A 214 -0.50 -19.04 -2.90
C THR A 214 -0.92 -19.58 -4.27
N LYS A 215 -1.47 -18.72 -5.13
CA LYS A 215 -1.83 -19.06 -6.52
C LYS A 215 -0.67 -18.97 -7.51
N GLY A 216 0.52 -18.55 -7.07
CA GLY A 216 1.67 -18.38 -7.96
C GLY A 216 1.55 -17.20 -8.92
N VAL A 217 0.69 -16.22 -8.62
CA VAL A 217 0.47 -15.01 -9.44
C VAL A 217 1.42 -13.87 -9.05
N ALA A 218 1.73 -13.74 -7.76
CA ALA A 218 2.59 -12.69 -7.23
C ALA A 218 3.63 -13.26 -6.26
N LEU A 219 4.75 -12.57 -6.05
CA LEU A 219 5.73 -12.92 -4.99
C LEU A 219 6.21 -14.39 -5.03
N THR A 220 6.32 -14.95 -6.23
CA THR A 220 6.71 -16.34 -6.50
C THR A 220 8.17 -16.64 -6.18
N LYS A 221 9.03 -15.61 -6.16
CA LYS A 221 10.48 -15.74 -5.95
C LYS A 221 10.93 -15.36 -4.54
N VAL A 222 10.01 -15.10 -3.62
CA VAL A 222 10.31 -14.64 -2.26
C VAL A 222 9.60 -15.51 -1.22
N PRO A 223 10.08 -15.56 0.04
CA PRO A 223 9.41 -16.30 1.10
C PRO A 223 7.95 -15.87 1.28
N LYS A 224 7.13 -16.76 1.86
CA LYS A 224 5.72 -16.47 2.17
C LYS A 224 5.60 -15.27 3.12
N ILE A 225 4.64 -14.39 2.83
CA ILE A 225 4.21 -13.36 3.78
C ILE A 225 3.67 -14.05 5.04
N LYS A 226 4.19 -13.70 6.21
CA LYS A 226 3.83 -14.37 7.47
C LYS A 226 2.82 -13.58 8.30
N PHE A 227 2.77 -12.25 8.15
CA PHE A 227 1.91 -11.38 8.95
C PHE A 227 1.40 -10.18 8.15
N LEU A 228 0.22 -9.68 8.52
CA LEU A 228 -0.39 -8.48 7.95
C LEU A 228 -0.80 -7.47 9.01
N ILE A 229 -0.60 -6.19 8.71
CA ILE A 229 -1.22 -5.06 9.40
C ILE A 229 -1.96 -4.21 8.35
N ILE A 230 -3.28 -4.24 8.37
CA ILE A 230 -4.16 -3.66 7.36
C ILE A 230 -4.86 -2.44 7.96
N ILE A 231 -4.67 -1.27 7.36
CA ILE A 231 -5.25 0.00 7.84
C ILE A 231 -6.19 0.56 6.78
N GLY A 232 -7.50 0.56 7.05
CA GLY A 232 -8.49 1.00 6.06
C GLY A 232 -8.46 0.17 4.76
N GLY A 233 -8.41 -1.15 4.89
CA GLY A 233 -8.37 -2.09 3.77
C GLY A 233 -9.74 -2.45 3.21
N ALA A 234 -9.73 -3.05 2.02
CA ALA A 234 -10.90 -3.59 1.34
C ALA A 234 -10.46 -4.73 0.39
N LYS A 235 -11.41 -5.49 -0.14
CA LYS A 235 -11.13 -6.47 -1.20
C LYS A 235 -10.91 -5.77 -2.55
N PHE A 236 -10.11 -6.41 -3.41
CA PHE A 236 -10.17 -6.11 -4.85
C PHE A 236 -11.56 -6.41 -5.40
N LYS A 237 -12.13 -5.48 -6.18
CA LYS A 237 -13.44 -5.63 -6.82
C LYS A 237 -13.37 -6.35 -8.16
N SER A 238 -12.24 -6.25 -8.88
CA SER A 238 -12.07 -6.93 -10.16
C SER A 238 -12.15 -8.45 -9.98
N PRO A 239 -13.08 -9.15 -10.64
CA PRO A 239 -13.16 -10.61 -10.57
C PRO A 239 -11.85 -11.29 -10.99
N ALA A 240 -11.13 -10.70 -11.97
CA ALA A 240 -9.87 -11.22 -12.49
C ALA A 240 -8.75 -11.27 -11.43
N VAL A 241 -8.80 -10.38 -10.43
CA VAL A 241 -7.85 -10.40 -9.29
C VAL A 241 -8.44 -11.13 -8.10
N ALA A 242 -9.71 -10.90 -7.81
CA ALA A 242 -10.39 -11.43 -6.64
C ALA A 242 -10.47 -12.96 -6.64
N VAL A 243 -10.63 -13.59 -7.81
CA VAL A 243 -10.70 -15.05 -7.94
C VAL A 243 -9.44 -15.72 -7.41
N ASP A 244 -8.27 -15.16 -7.68
CA ASP A 244 -6.99 -15.72 -7.21
C ASP A 244 -6.64 -15.24 -5.81
N ALA A 245 -6.82 -13.95 -5.54
CA ALA A 245 -6.49 -13.34 -4.25
C ALA A 245 -7.29 -13.90 -3.08
N TYR A 246 -8.52 -14.38 -3.32
CA TYR A 246 -9.45 -14.81 -2.27
C TYR A 246 -10.02 -16.22 -2.51
N ALA A 247 -9.40 -17.02 -3.37
CA ALA A 247 -9.78 -18.44 -3.57
C ALA A 247 -9.68 -19.30 -2.31
N SER A 248 -8.86 -18.87 -1.35
CA SER A 248 -8.66 -19.53 -0.07
C SER A 248 -8.55 -18.46 1.02
N PRO A 249 -8.94 -18.77 2.27
CA PRO A 249 -8.79 -17.84 3.38
C PRO A 249 -7.33 -17.36 3.53
N ILE A 250 -7.16 -16.11 3.97
CA ILE A 250 -5.89 -15.52 4.36
C ILE A 250 -5.50 -16.13 5.71
N GLU A 251 -4.60 -17.12 5.66
CA GLU A 251 -4.18 -17.90 6.83
C GLU A 251 -3.15 -17.20 7.72
N CYS A 252 -2.38 -16.26 7.17
CA CYS A 252 -1.36 -15.55 7.93
C CYS A 252 -2.03 -14.63 8.99
N PRO A 253 -1.54 -14.58 10.24
CA PRO A 253 -2.13 -13.71 11.25
C PRO A 253 -2.18 -12.25 10.80
N SER A 254 -3.34 -11.63 10.96
CA SER A 254 -3.61 -10.28 10.48
C SER A 254 -4.23 -9.39 11.55
N LEU A 255 -3.75 -8.15 11.64
CA LEU A 255 -4.33 -7.07 12.44
C LEU A 255 -4.99 -6.04 11.52
N HIS A 256 -6.24 -5.68 11.79
CA HIS A 256 -7.02 -4.75 10.97
C HIS A 256 -7.47 -3.53 11.77
N PHE A 257 -7.20 -2.34 11.23
CA PHE A 257 -7.73 -1.08 11.75
C PHE A 257 -8.99 -0.68 10.99
N LEU A 258 -10.11 -0.58 11.71
CA LEU A 258 -11.39 -0.15 11.17
C LEU A 258 -11.82 1.19 11.77
N GLY A 259 -11.94 2.20 10.92
CA GLY A 259 -12.43 3.51 11.31
C GLY A 259 -13.95 3.57 11.34
N GLU A 260 -14.53 3.97 12.48
CA GLU A 260 -15.98 4.05 12.67
C GLU A 260 -16.67 5.00 11.69
N THR A 261 -15.95 6.00 11.19
CA THR A 261 -16.42 6.95 10.18
C THR A 261 -15.71 6.80 8.83
N ASP A 262 -14.96 5.70 8.64
CA ASP A 262 -14.26 5.41 7.38
C ASP A 262 -15.26 4.90 6.34
N PHE A 263 -15.27 5.51 5.15
CA PHE A 263 -16.11 5.10 4.03
C PHE A 263 -15.73 3.71 3.51
N LEU A 264 -14.51 3.22 3.78
CA LEU A 264 -14.10 1.85 3.47
C LEU A 264 -14.50 0.83 4.52
N LYS A 265 -15.00 1.22 5.71
CA LYS A 265 -15.31 0.28 6.80
C LYS A 265 -16.21 -0.89 6.36
N PRO A 266 -17.31 -0.71 5.60
CA PRO A 266 -18.13 -1.84 5.14
C PRO A 266 -17.33 -2.85 4.31
N TYR A 267 -16.46 -2.39 3.41
CA TYR A 267 -15.61 -3.25 2.59
C TYR A 267 -14.45 -3.88 3.38
N GLY A 268 -14.00 -3.20 4.44
CA GLY A 268 -13.06 -3.77 5.40
C GLY A 268 -13.69 -4.93 6.17
N LEU A 269 -14.97 -4.83 6.55
CA LEU A 269 -15.69 -5.94 7.18
C LEU A 269 -15.85 -7.13 6.22
N GLU A 270 -16.16 -6.90 4.95
CA GLU A 270 -16.19 -7.97 3.92
C GLU A 270 -14.83 -8.66 3.74
N LEU A 271 -13.73 -7.92 3.87
CA LEU A 271 -12.38 -8.49 3.82
C LEU A 271 -12.11 -9.42 5.02
N LEU A 272 -12.61 -9.09 6.21
CA LEU A 272 -12.42 -9.92 7.41
C LEU A 272 -13.02 -11.32 7.28
N GLU A 273 -14.11 -11.47 6.51
CA GLU A 273 -14.73 -12.78 6.24
C GLU A 273 -13.78 -13.75 5.51
N HIS A 274 -12.71 -13.23 4.90
CA HIS A 274 -11.69 -14.00 4.20
C HIS A 274 -10.43 -14.17 5.03
N CYS A 275 -10.37 -13.66 6.27
CA CYS A 275 -9.21 -13.78 7.15
C CYS A 275 -9.46 -14.86 8.21
N VAL A 276 -8.47 -15.70 8.48
CA VAL A 276 -8.54 -16.66 9.59
C VAL A 276 -8.24 -15.92 10.90
N GLU A 277 -9.22 -15.88 11.80
CA GLU A 277 -9.13 -15.27 13.14
C GLU A 277 -8.47 -13.87 13.16
N PRO A 278 -9.01 -12.89 12.41
CA PRO A 278 -8.40 -11.56 12.34
C PRO A 278 -8.47 -10.84 13.69
N THR A 279 -7.37 -10.18 14.07
CA THR A 279 -7.35 -9.24 15.19
C THR A 279 -7.82 -7.88 14.70
N ILE A 280 -8.64 -7.17 15.49
CA ILE A 280 -9.29 -5.93 15.04
C ILE A 280 -9.07 -4.82 16.07
N ILE A 281 -8.68 -3.64 15.59
CA ILE A 281 -8.67 -2.38 16.35
C ILE A 281 -9.68 -1.43 15.71
N HIS A 282 -10.69 -1.05 16.48
CA HIS A 282 -11.65 -0.01 16.10
C HIS A 282 -11.14 1.37 16.52
N HIS A 283 -11.40 2.40 15.72
CA HIS A 283 -11.07 3.78 16.08
C HIS A 283 -12.14 4.78 15.61
N PRO A 284 -12.35 5.91 16.31
CA PRO A 284 -13.47 6.81 16.01
C PRO A 284 -13.29 7.64 14.71
N LYS A 285 -12.08 7.69 14.16
CA LYS A 285 -11.74 8.51 12.99
C LYS A 285 -12.18 7.88 11.66
N GLY A 286 -12.17 8.70 10.61
CA GLY A 286 -12.46 8.28 9.24
C GLY A 286 -11.23 7.64 8.58
N HIS A 287 -11.08 7.84 7.27
CA HIS A 287 -10.03 7.21 6.47
C HIS A 287 -8.63 7.79 6.76
N THR A 288 -7.97 7.30 7.80
CA THR A 288 -6.65 7.74 8.25
C THR A 288 -5.91 6.62 8.97
N VAL A 289 -4.58 6.69 9.02
CA VAL A 289 -3.81 5.97 10.05
C VAL A 289 -4.16 6.55 11.42
N PRO A 290 -4.71 5.76 12.35
CA PRO A 290 -5.19 6.26 13.63
C PRO A 290 -4.06 6.41 14.66
N ARG A 291 -4.29 7.22 15.69
CA ARG A 291 -3.58 7.08 16.97
C ARG A 291 -4.20 5.92 17.73
N LEU A 292 -3.40 5.24 18.55
CA LEU A 292 -3.87 4.19 19.45
C LEU A 292 -4.40 4.83 20.73
N ASP A 293 -5.62 4.46 21.13
CA ASP A 293 -6.08 4.60 22.50
C ASP A 293 -5.52 3.46 23.36
N GLU A 294 -5.87 3.41 24.64
CA GLU A 294 -5.36 2.40 25.58
C GLU A 294 -5.68 0.97 25.13
N LYS A 295 -6.93 0.73 24.71
CA LYS A 295 -7.38 -0.59 24.23
C LYS A 295 -6.73 -0.98 22.91
N GLY A 296 -6.60 -0.04 21.98
CA GLY A 296 -5.91 -0.25 20.71
C GLY A 296 -4.43 -0.54 20.91
N LEU A 297 -3.80 0.13 21.88
CA LEU A 297 -2.41 -0.15 22.26
C LEU A 297 -2.25 -1.55 22.84
N GLU A 298 -3.10 -1.96 23.79
CA GLU A 298 -3.09 -3.32 24.34
C GLU A 298 -3.23 -4.38 23.24
N THR A 299 -4.18 -4.18 22.33
CA THR A 299 -4.42 -5.09 21.20
C THR A 299 -3.23 -5.15 20.25
N MET A 300 -2.63 -4.01 19.92
CA MET A 300 -1.44 -3.93 19.07
C MET A 300 -0.24 -4.65 19.72
N MET A 301 -0.04 -4.46 21.02
CA MET A 301 1.06 -5.11 21.76
C MET A 301 0.87 -6.62 21.82
N SER A 302 -0.36 -7.10 22.10
CA SER A 302 -0.69 -8.53 22.06
C SER A 302 -0.41 -9.15 20.68
N PHE A 303 -0.75 -8.43 19.60
CA PHE A 303 -0.45 -8.88 18.24
C PHE A 303 1.06 -8.92 17.96
N ILE A 304 1.83 -7.93 18.42
CA ILE A 304 3.30 -7.94 18.30
C ILE A 304 3.91 -9.11 19.07
N ASP A 305 3.44 -9.38 20.28
CA ASP A 305 3.96 -10.50 21.09
C ASP A 305 3.65 -11.85 20.41
N LYS A 306 2.47 -12.00 19.78
CA LYS A 306 2.13 -13.15 18.93
C LYS A 306 3.09 -13.32 17.75
N ILE A 307 3.45 -12.23 17.07
CA ILE A 307 4.43 -12.24 15.98
C ILE A 307 5.80 -12.69 16.50
N GLN A 308 6.28 -12.08 17.60
CA GLN A 308 7.60 -12.39 18.16
C GLN A 308 7.71 -13.86 18.57
N LYS A 309 6.69 -14.40 19.25
CA LYS A 309 6.62 -15.82 19.61
C LYS A 309 6.70 -16.74 18.37
N ALA A 310 5.90 -16.45 17.35
CA ALA A 310 5.86 -17.25 16.12
C ALA A 310 7.18 -17.21 15.32
N LEU A 311 7.95 -16.12 15.42
CA LEU A 311 9.28 -16.04 14.81
C LEU A 311 10.33 -16.79 15.63
N THR A 312 10.29 -16.70 16.96
CA THR A 312 11.24 -17.42 17.83
C THR A 312 11.09 -18.94 17.79
N GLU A 313 9.85 -19.45 17.67
CA GLU A 313 9.60 -20.90 17.60
C GLU A 313 10.12 -21.51 16.28
N LYS A 314 10.15 -20.73 15.19
CA LYS A 314 10.69 -21.17 13.89
C LYS A 314 12.21 -21.17 13.83
N ASP A 315 12.87 -20.26 14.54
CA ASP A 315 14.35 -20.23 14.58
C ASP A 315 14.93 -21.39 15.41
N GLN A 316 14.09 -22.10 16.17
CA GLN A 316 14.47 -23.24 17.02
C GLN A 316 14.23 -24.61 16.36
N GLN A 317 13.69 -24.66 15.14
CA GLN A 317 13.21 -25.87 14.47
C GLN A 317 13.93 -26.10 13.14
#